data_AF-A0A1A8E0T3-F1
#
_entry.id   AF-A0A1A8E0T3-F1
#
_cell.length_a   1.000
_cell.length_b   1.000
_cell.length_c   1.000
_cell.angle_alpha   90.00
_cell.angle_beta   90.00
_cell.angle_gamma   90.00
#
_symmetry.space_group_name_H-M   'P 1'
#
loop_
_entity.id
_entity.type
_entity.pdbx_description
1 polymer ?
#
loop_
_entity_poly.entity_id
_entity_poly.type
_entity_poly.pdbx_seq_one_letter_code
_entity_poly.pdbx_strand_id
1 'polypeptide(L)'
;GSGRRRRQQRGSGSKERSVRRLESNERERQRMHKLNNAFQALREAIPHVRTDRKLSKIETLTLAKNYIKALTSIVLDMSGTCLPSGGGPSGASAARLLQCYQQ
;
A
#
# COMPACT_ATOMS: atom_id res chain seq x y z
N GLY A 1 -25.00 16.66 54.23
CA GLY A 1 -25.24 15.84 53.02
C GLY A 1 -24.10 15.95 52.01
N SER A 2 -22.93 15.39 52.32
CA SER A 2 -21.67 15.68 51.60
C SER A 2 -21.26 14.62 50.57
N GLY A 3 -22.02 13.54 50.41
CA GLY A 3 -21.63 12.37 49.59
C GLY A 3 -21.77 12.51 48.07
N ARG A 4 -22.43 13.56 47.56
CA ARG A 4 -22.76 13.66 46.12
C ARG A 4 -21.67 14.33 45.26
N ARG A 5 -20.90 15.28 45.80
CA ARG A 5 -19.92 16.07 45.01
C ARG A 5 -18.68 15.27 44.60
N ARG A 6 -18.22 14.31 45.41
CA ARG A 6 -17.02 13.51 45.13
C ARG A 6 -17.23 12.46 44.02
N ARG A 7 -18.47 12.03 43.78
CA ARG A 7 -18.84 11.04 42.76
C ARG A 7 -18.96 11.65 41.35
N GLN A 8 -19.27 12.94 41.23
CA GLN A 8 -19.37 13.64 39.93
C GLN A 8 -18.01 13.93 39.29
N GLN A 9 -16.96 14.21 40.08
CA GLN A 9 -15.61 14.45 39.53
C GLN A 9 -15.00 13.21 38.87
N ARG A 10 -15.22 12.01 39.42
CA ARG A 10 -14.70 10.75 38.85
C ARG A 10 -15.32 10.38 37.50
N GLY A 11 -16.55 10.81 37.21
CA GLY A 11 -17.20 10.54 35.92
C GLY A 11 -16.78 11.48 34.78
N SER A 12 -16.24 12.67 35.11
CA SER A 12 -15.82 13.68 34.12
C SER A 12 -14.54 13.27 33.37
N GLY A 13 -13.51 12.83 34.10
CA GLY A 13 -12.25 12.36 33.50
C GLY A 13 -12.41 11.08 32.67
N SER A 14 -13.38 10.23 32.99
CA SER A 14 -13.70 9.06 32.17
C SER A 14 -14.31 9.44 30.82
N LYS A 15 -15.18 10.47 30.78
CA LYS A 15 -15.76 11.00 29.55
C LYS A 15 -14.69 11.67 28.68
N GLU A 16 -13.84 12.50 29.28
CA GLU A 16 -12.74 13.16 28.57
C GLU A 16 -11.73 12.14 28.01
N ARG A 17 -11.38 11.10 28.79
CA ARG A 17 -10.56 9.99 28.32
C ARG A 17 -11.22 9.23 27.18
N SER A 18 -12.55 9.06 27.22
CA SER A 18 -13.31 8.45 26.12
C SER A 18 -13.24 9.30 24.85
N VAL A 19 -13.41 10.62 24.97
CA VAL A 19 -13.32 11.56 23.83
C VAL A 19 -11.93 11.49 23.18
N ARG A 20 -10.85 11.56 23.98
CA ARG A 20 -9.48 11.43 23.47
C ARG A 20 -9.22 10.11 22.75
N ARG A 21 -9.80 9.00 23.24
CA ARG A 21 -9.72 7.69 22.57
C ARG A 21 -10.47 7.70 21.23
N LEU A 22 -11.66 8.29 21.19
CA LEU A 22 -12.44 8.42 19.94
C LEU A 22 -11.70 9.25 18.90
N GLU A 23 -11.15 10.40 19.30
CA GLU A 23 -10.32 11.25 18.42
C GLU A 23 -9.09 10.50 17.90
N SER A 24 -8.42 9.73 18.77
CA SER A 24 -7.26 8.92 18.37
C SER A 24 -7.65 7.84 17.35
N ASN A 25 -8.78 7.15 17.58
CA ASN A 25 -9.28 6.14 16.66
C ASN A 25 -9.66 6.74 15.30
N GLU A 26 -10.26 7.92 15.30
CA GLU A 26 -10.63 8.63 14.07
C GLU A 26 -9.38 9.06 13.29
N ARG A 27 -8.35 9.59 13.97
CA ARG A 27 -7.06 9.90 13.33
C ARG A 27 -6.42 8.67 12.68
N GLU A 28 -6.41 7.54 13.36
CA GLU A 28 -5.85 6.31 12.79
C GLU A 28 -6.68 5.81 11.60
N ARG A 29 -8.01 5.93 11.67
CA ARG A 29 -8.90 5.63 10.55
C ARG A 29 -8.57 6.49 9.33
N GLN A 30 -8.40 7.79 9.52
CA GLN A 30 -8.03 8.72 8.44
C GLN A 30 -6.64 8.40 7.86
N ARG A 31 -5.66 8.07 8.72
CA ARG A 31 -4.33 7.61 8.29
C ARG A 31 -4.45 6.35 7.42
N MET A 32 -5.25 5.38 7.84
CA MET A 32 -5.49 4.16 7.09
C MET A 32 -6.23 4.40 5.78
N HIS A 33 -7.19 5.34 5.72
CA HIS A 33 -7.84 5.74 4.47
C HIS A 33 -6.83 6.31 3.48
N LYS A 34 -5.94 7.23 3.91
CA LYS A 34 -4.88 7.76 3.04
C LYS A 34 -3.97 6.66 2.51
N LEU A 35 -3.56 5.73 3.37
CA LEU A 35 -2.73 4.58 2.98
C LEU A 35 -3.45 3.70 1.95
N ASN A 36 -4.72 3.36 2.19
CA ASN A 36 -5.49 2.50 1.30
C ASN A 36 -5.75 3.18 -0.04
N ASN A 37 -5.95 4.51 -0.08
CA ASN A 37 -6.09 5.27 -1.33
C ASN A 37 -4.79 5.23 -2.15
N ALA A 38 -3.64 5.47 -1.52
CA ALA A 38 -2.34 5.35 -2.18
C ALA A 38 -2.10 3.91 -2.70
N PHE A 39 -2.51 2.92 -1.92
CA PHE A 39 -2.42 1.51 -2.31
C PHE A 39 -3.32 1.17 -3.50
N GLN A 40 -4.50 1.78 -3.57
CA GLN A 40 -5.42 1.62 -4.69
C GLN A 40 -4.88 2.27 -5.96
N ALA A 41 -4.33 3.48 -5.86
CA ALA A 41 -3.65 4.14 -6.99
C ALA A 41 -2.47 3.30 -7.51
N LEU A 42 -1.73 2.63 -6.63
CA LEU A 42 -0.67 1.70 -7.05
C LEU A 42 -1.23 0.52 -7.84
N ARG A 43 -2.39 -0.03 -7.48
CA ARG A 43 -3.03 -1.11 -8.25
C ARG A 43 -3.38 -0.66 -9.66
N GLU A 44 -3.96 0.53 -9.79
CA GLU A 44 -4.40 1.10 -11.06
C GLU A 44 -3.22 1.39 -12.01
N ALA A 45 -2.03 1.65 -11.46
CA ALA A 45 -0.80 1.83 -12.23
C ALA A 45 -0.19 0.51 -12.74
N ILE A 46 -0.61 -0.65 -12.21
CA ILE A 46 -0.11 -1.96 -12.64
C ILE A 46 -0.94 -2.42 -13.84
N PRO A 47 -0.30 -2.82 -14.96
CA PRO A 47 -1.02 -3.31 -16.13
C PRO A 47 -2.00 -4.44 -15.76
N HIS A 48 -3.29 -4.19 -15.96
CA HIS A 48 -4.33 -5.15 -15.67
C HIS A 48 -4.37 -6.21 -16.75
N VAL A 49 -3.89 -7.40 -16.41
CA VAL A 49 -4.05 -8.54 -17.29
C VAL A 49 -5.30 -9.30 -16.84
N ARG A 50 -6.41 -8.88 -17.45
CA ARG A 50 -7.63 -9.67 -17.66
C ARG A 50 -8.53 -10.01 -16.46
N THR A 51 -8.30 -9.49 -15.26
CA THR A 51 -9.17 -9.85 -14.12
C THR A 51 -9.95 -8.65 -13.58
N ASP A 52 -11.27 -8.76 -13.52
CA ASP A 52 -12.17 -7.94 -12.69
C ASP A 52 -11.91 -8.15 -11.17
N ARG A 53 -10.73 -8.67 -10.82
CA ARG A 53 -10.33 -9.05 -9.47
C ARG A 53 -9.36 -8.03 -8.91
N LYS A 54 -9.61 -7.60 -7.68
CA LYS A 54 -8.69 -6.75 -6.92
C LYS A 54 -7.48 -7.57 -6.44
N LEU A 55 -6.28 -7.12 -6.82
CA LEU A 55 -5.02 -7.68 -6.31
C LEU A 55 -4.91 -7.53 -4.79
N SER A 56 -4.42 -8.57 -4.10
CA SER A 56 -4.06 -8.49 -2.69
C SER A 56 -2.88 -7.54 -2.46
N LYS A 57 -2.60 -7.21 -1.18
CA LYS A 57 -1.50 -6.30 -0.86
C LYS A 57 -0.14 -6.85 -1.30
N ILE A 58 0.10 -8.14 -1.10
CA ILE A 58 1.39 -8.75 -1.46
C ILE A 58 1.54 -8.89 -2.97
N GLU A 59 0.48 -9.29 -3.68
CA GLU A 59 0.49 -9.37 -5.15
C GLU A 59 0.78 -8.00 -5.75
N THR A 60 0.09 -6.95 -5.29
CA THR A 60 0.27 -5.57 -5.78
C THR A 60 1.72 -5.11 -5.60
N LEU A 61 2.32 -5.30 -4.42
CA LEU A 61 3.70 -4.88 -4.16
C LEU A 61 4.72 -5.66 -5.00
N THR A 62 4.48 -6.97 -5.16
CA THR A 62 5.35 -7.85 -5.95
C THR A 62 5.32 -7.46 -7.43
N LEU A 63 4.11 -7.28 -7.97
CA LEU A 63 3.90 -6.89 -9.36
C LEU A 63 4.41 -5.48 -9.66
N ALA A 64 4.22 -4.51 -8.74
CA ALA A 64 4.76 -3.16 -8.90
C ALA A 64 6.29 -3.14 -8.99
N LYS A 65 6.97 -3.86 -8.07
CA LYS A 65 8.45 -4.00 -8.09
C LYS A 65 8.92 -4.57 -9.41
N ASN A 66 8.27 -5.63 -9.87
CA ASN A 66 8.62 -6.27 -11.13
C ASN A 66 8.33 -5.34 -12.33
N TYR A 67 7.22 -4.59 -12.29
CA TYR A 67 6.87 -3.65 -13.36
C TYR A 67 7.94 -2.59 -13.57
N ILE A 68 8.40 -1.97 -12.46
CA ILE A 68 9.49 -0.99 -12.49
C ILE A 68 10.73 -1.60 -13.15
N LYS A 69 11.15 -2.79 -12.73
CA LYS A 69 12.30 -3.48 -13.32
C LYS A 69 12.15 -3.71 -14.82
N ALA A 70 10.96 -4.14 -15.26
CA ALA A 70 10.68 -4.39 -16.67
C ALA A 70 10.80 -3.10 -17.50
N LEU A 71 10.14 -2.02 -17.05
CA LEU A 71 10.20 -0.73 -17.72
C LEU A 71 11.63 -0.18 -17.76
N THR A 72 12.38 -0.30 -16.67
CA THR A 72 13.80 0.09 -16.63
C THR A 72 14.63 -0.67 -17.66
N SER A 73 14.49 -2.00 -17.75
CA SER A 73 15.18 -2.80 -18.77
C SER A 73 14.81 -2.36 -20.19
N ILE A 74 13.52 -2.17 -20.47
CA ILE A 74 13.05 -1.74 -21.80
C ILE A 74 13.66 -0.39 -22.19
N VAL A 75 13.67 0.59 -21.28
CA VAL A 75 14.24 1.92 -21.55
C VAL A 75 15.75 1.83 -21.79
N LEU A 76 16.47 1.02 -21.01
CA LEU A 76 17.92 0.84 -21.18
C LEU A 76 18.24 0.16 -22.51
N ASP A 77 17.53 -0.90 -22.86
CA ASP A 77 17.68 -1.62 -24.13
C ASP A 77 17.44 -0.68 -25.32
N MET A 78 16.43 0.18 -25.25
CA MET A 78 16.14 1.18 -26.29
C MET A 78 17.20 2.27 -26.39
N SER A 79 17.80 2.68 -25.28
CA SER A 79 18.79 3.76 -25.23
C SER A 79 20.22 3.33 -25.61
N GLY A 80 20.45 2.03 -25.85
CA GLY A 80 21.77 1.49 -26.16
C GLY A 80 22.79 1.61 -25.02
N THR A 81 22.37 2.09 -23.85
CA THR A 81 23.21 2.14 -22.64
C THR A 81 23.23 0.74 -22.02
N CYS A 82 24.08 -0.12 -22.55
CA CYS A 82 24.42 -1.39 -21.93
C CYS A 82 25.20 -1.13 -20.63
N LEU A 83 24.49 -1.07 -19.51
CA LEU A 83 25.13 -1.21 -18.21
C LEU A 83 25.82 -2.59 -18.15
N PRO A 84 27.11 -2.67 -17.76
CA PRO A 84 27.73 -3.95 -17.45
C PRO A 84 27.17 -4.43 -16.10
N SER A 85 25.93 -4.91 -16.10
CA SER A 85 25.35 -5.59 -14.96
C SER A 85 25.76 -7.06 -15.05
N GLY A 86 26.65 -7.47 -14.15
CA GLY A 86 26.86 -8.88 -13.85
C GLY A 86 25.52 -9.56 -13.59
N GLY A 87 25.25 -10.61 -14.37
CA GLY A 87 24.14 -11.55 -14.19
C GLY A 87 22.81 -11.12 -14.82
N GLY A 88 22.57 -11.54 -16.07
CA GLY A 88 21.27 -11.50 -16.74
C GLY A 88 20.19 -12.40 -16.07
N PRO A 89 18.98 -12.50 -16.66
CA PRO A 89 18.79 -12.84 -18.08
C PRO A 89 17.87 -11.85 -18.83
N SER A 90 18.23 -11.42 -20.04
CA SER A 90 17.89 -12.07 -21.33
C SER A 90 16.42 -12.51 -21.37
N GLY A 91 15.58 -11.77 -22.12
CA GLY A 91 14.22 -12.10 -22.64
C GLY A 91 13.19 -12.83 -21.74
N ALA A 92 13.58 -13.93 -21.12
CA ALA A 92 12.82 -14.76 -20.20
C ALA A 92 12.34 -14.02 -18.93
N SER A 93 13.06 -12.99 -18.45
CA SER A 93 12.63 -12.21 -17.27
C SER A 93 11.38 -11.38 -17.57
N ALA A 94 11.34 -10.72 -18.72
CA ALA A 94 10.16 -9.98 -19.19
C ALA A 94 8.99 -10.93 -19.49
N ALA A 95 9.26 -12.10 -20.08
CA ALA A 95 8.24 -13.12 -20.33
C ALA A 95 7.61 -13.68 -19.04
N ARG A 96 8.41 -13.95 -17.99
CA ARG A 96 7.88 -14.36 -16.67
C ARG A 96 7.03 -13.26 -16.03
N LEU A 97 7.41 -12.01 -16.23
CA LEU A 97 6.67 -10.85 -15.74
C LEU A 97 5.28 -10.75 -16.39
N LEU A 98 5.21 -10.88 -17.73
CA LEU A 98 3.96 -11.00 -18.47
C LEU A 98 3.12 -12.17 -17.97
N GLN A 99 3.73 -13.32 -17.68
CA GLN A 99 3.04 -14.47 -17.13
C GLN A 99 2.50 -14.23 -15.71
N CYS A 100 3.22 -13.49 -14.86
CA CYS A 100 2.74 -13.07 -13.53
C CYS A 100 1.57 -12.09 -13.58
N TYR A 101 1.43 -11.34 -14.67
CA TYR A 101 0.24 -10.54 -14.89
C TYR A 101 -0.94 -11.43 -15.38
N GLN A 102 -0.68 -12.50 -16.13
CA GLN A 102 -1.71 -13.40 -16.72
C GLN A 102 -2.38 -14.42 -15.76
N GLN A 103 -2.07 -14.41 -14.46
CA GLN A 103 -2.63 -15.32 -13.44
C GLN A 103 -3.69 -14.62 -12.59
#